data_AF-A0A1C3VV93-F1
#
_entry.id   AF-A0A1C3VV93-F1
#
_cell.length_a   1.000
_cell.length_b   1.000
_cell.length_c   1.000
_cell.angle_alpha   90.00
_cell.angle_beta   90.00
_cell.angle_gamma   90.00
#
_symmetry.space_group_name_H-M   'P 1'
#
loop_
_entity.id
_entity.type
_entity.pdbx_description
1 polymer ?
#
loop_
_entity_poly.entity_id
_entity_poly.type
_entity_poly.pdbx_seq_one_letter_code
_entity_poly.pdbx_strand_id
1 'polypeptide(L)'
;MMRMIKLAGIAGKEVRIMPPQFYIDGCAELGVAECQMRRAAPSASFFGIRYMLSILSAREWEVKLCGFSWEGWKRHSLLNERRWVEDKMTSGRISILV
;
A
#
# COMPACT_ATOMS: atom_id res chain seq x y z
N MET A 1 -5.59 -17.05 8.79
CA MET A 1 -4.21 -16.90 8.27
C MET A 1 -3.60 -18.24 7.83
N MET A 2 -3.42 -19.22 8.71
CA MET A 2 -2.76 -20.52 8.42
C MET A 2 -3.29 -21.25 7.17
N ARG A 3 -4.63 -21.29 6.99
CA ARG A 3 -5.27 -21.92 5.83
C ARG A 3 -4.90 -21.23 4.50
N MET A 4 -4.80 -19.91 4.48
CA MET A 4 -4.45 -19.14 3.29
C MET A 4 -2.99 -19.38 2.89
N ILE A 5 -2.08 -19.40 3.87
CA ILE A 5 -0.66 -19.72 3.65
C ILE A 5 -0.52 -21.11 3.02
N LYS A 6 -1.23 -22.10 3.57
CA LYS A 6 -1.23 -23.46 3.03
C LYS A 6 -1.75 -23.53 1.59
N LEU A 7 -2.86 -22.84 1.29
CA LEU A 7 -3.42 -22.81 -0.06
C LEU A 7 -2.50 -22.10 -1.07
N ALA A 8 -1.85 -21.01 -0.66
CA ALA A 8 -0.87 -20.31 -1.49
C ALA A 8 0.32 -21.22 -1.81
N GLY A 9 0.84 -21.94 -0.81
CA GLY A 9 1.92 -22.90 -1.00
C GLY A 9 1.56 -24.05 -1.95
N ILE A 10 0.34 -24.61 -1.84
CA ILE A 10 -0.16 -25.64 -2.77
C ILE A 10 -0.21 -25.11 -4.20
N ALA A 11 -0.55 -23.83 -4.38
CA ALA A 11 -0.59 -23.17 -5.69
C ALA A 11 0.79 -22.72 -6.21
N GLY A 12 1.89 -23.07 -5.52
CA GLY A 12 3.25 -22.66 -5.90
C GLY A 12 3.53 -21.16 -5.70
N LYS A 13 2.73 -20.47 -4.88
CA LYS A 13 2.90 -19.04 -4.60
C LYS A 13 3.74 -18.84 -3.34
N GLU A 14 4.58 -17.82 -3.39
CA GLU A 14 5.30 -17.35 -2.22
C GLU A 14 4.41 -16.45 -1.35
N VAL A 15 4.58 -16.57 -0.03
CA VAL A 15 3.89 -15.74 0.95
C VAL A 15 4.91 -15.03 1.82
N ARG A 16 4.78 -13.71 1.93
CA ARG A 16 5.53 -12.89 2.87
C ARG A 16 4.59 -12.33 3.93
N ILE A 17 4.92 -12.53 5.19
CA ILE A 17 4.27 -11.85 6.32
C ILE A 17 5.10 -10.62 6.63
N MET A 18 4.50 -9.44 6.49
CA MET A 18 5.18 -8.19 6.81
C MET A 18 5.27 -8.02 8.33
N PRO A 19 6.40 -7.49 8.86
CA PRO A 19 6.53 -7.25 10.30
C PRO A 19 5.53 -6.17 10.76
N PRO A 20 5.08 -6.19 12.03
CA PRO A 20 4.17 -5.16 12.55
C PRO A 20 4.68 -3.73 12.35
N GLN A 21 6.00 -3.53 12.42
CA GLN A 21 6.61 -2.21 12.20
C GLN A 21 6.29 -1.63 10.82
N PHE A 22 6.17 -2.47 9.78
CA PHE A 22 5.80 -2.02 8.44
C PHE A 22 4.41 -1.35 8.42
N TYR A 23 3.49 -1.85 9.24
CA TYR A 23 2.17 -1.26 9.41
C TYR A 23 2.22 0.06 10.18
N ILE A 24 2.99 0.09 11.29
CA ILE A 24 3.15 1.28 12.14
C ILE A 24 3.76 2.43 11.32
N ASP A 25 4.83 2.16 10.56
CA ASP A 25 5.50 3.15 9.72
C ASP A 25 4.58 3.68 8.62
N GLY A 26 3.79 2.79 8.00
CA GLY A 26 2.81 3.22 7.00
C GLY A 26 1.68 4.08 7.57
N CYS A 27 1.25 3.80 8.80
CA CYS A 27 0.31 4.68 9.50
C CYS A 27 0.93 6.05 9.78
N ALA A 28 2.17 6.09 10.27
CA ALA A 28 2.89 7.34 10.52
C ALA A 28 3.09 8.17 9.25
N GLU A 29 3.43 7.53 8.12
CA GLU A 29 3.59 8.17 6.81
C GLU A 29 2.30 8.82 6.30
N LEU A 30 1.14 8.26 6.65
CA LEU A 30 -0.18 8.83 6.36
C LEU A 30 -0.69 9.77 7.45
N GLY A 31 0.09 10.06 8.48
CA GLY A 31 -0.32 10.89 9.61
C GLY A 31 -1.43 10.28 10.47
N VAL A 32 -1.58 8.96 10.46
CA VAL A 32 -2.56 8.24 11.30
C VAL A 32 -1.97 8.04 12.69
N ALA A 33 -2.56 8.71 13.69
CA ALA A 33 -2.17 8.55 15.09
C ALA A 33 -2.48 7.13 15.60
N GLU A 34 -1.69 6.65 16.57
CA GLU A 34 -1.86 5.30 17.15
C GLU A 34 -3.29 5.05 17.67
N CYS A 35 -3.88 6.05 18.33
CA CYS A 35 -5.26 5.99 18.83
C CYS A 35 -6.32 5.86 17.71
N GLN A 36 -5.97 6.17 16.46
CA GLN A 36 -6.84 6.11 15.29
C GLN A 36 -6.62 4.87 14.42
N MET A 37 -5.54 4.10 14.63
CA MET A 37 -5.17 2.97 13.78
C MET A 37 -6.29 1.91 13.66
N ARG A 38 -7.12 1.72 14.68
CA ARG A 38 -8.28 0.80 14.63
C ARG A 38 -9.45 1.30 13.79
N ARG A 39 -9.58 2.63 13.61
CA ARG A 39 -10.75 3.28 12.99
C ARG A 39 -10.45 3.80 11.58
N ALA A 40 -9.21 4.19 11.31
CA ALA A 40 -8.76 4.78 10.06
C ALA A 40 -7.51 4.05 9.52
N ALA A 41 -7.53 2.71 9.56
CA ALA A 41 -6.43 1.89 9.09
C ALA A 41 -6.13 2.18 7.60
N PRO A 42 -4.86 2.23 7.17
CA PRO A 42 -4.54 2.35 5.77
C PRO A 42 -5.03 1.16 4.93
N SER A 43 -5.30 1.38 3.65
CA SER A 43 -5.72 0.35 2.72
C SER A 43 -4.59 -0.63 2.36
N ALA A 44 -4.96 -1.83 1.91
CA ALA A 44 -3.98 -2.79 1.38
C ALA A 44 -3.28 -2.26 0.13
N SER A 45 -3.98 -1.46 -0.70
CA SER A 45 -3.42 -0.85 -1.91
C SER A 45 -2.29 0.12 -1.57
N PHE A 46 -2.48 0.98 -0.56
CA PHE A 46 -1.41 1.86 -0.06
C PHE A 46 -0.17 1.05 0.33
N PHE A 47 -0.33 0.00 1.15
CA PHE A 47 0.80 -0.82 1.58
C PHE A 47 1.48 -1.56 0.42
N GLY A 48 0.71 -2.00 -0.58
CA GLY A 48 1.24 -2.59 -1.81
C GLY A 48 2.12 -1.61 -2.59
N ILE A 49 1.63 -0.39 -2.81
CA ILE A 49 2.39 0.65 -3.52
C ILE A 49 3.63 1.05 -2.72
N ARG A 50 3.48 1.29 -1.41
CA ARG A 50 4.58 1.62 -0.51
C ARG A 50 5.69 0.57 -0.54
N TYR A 51 5.32 -0.71 -0.46
CA TYR A 51 6.27 -1.81 -0.54
C TYR A 51 7.01 -1.83 -1.88
N MET A 52 6.27 -1.73 -2.99
CA MET A 52 6.87 -1.69 -4.33
C MET A 52 7.86 -0.52 -4.49
N LEU A 53 7.50 0.67 -4.01
CA LEU A 53 8.38 1.84 -4.07
C LEU A 53 9.62 1.74 -3.16
N SER A 54 9.57 0.91 -2.11
CA SER A 54 10.73 0.65 -1.24
C SER A 54 11.76 -0.30 -1.85
N ILE A 55 11.33 -1.16 -2.78
CA ILE A 55 12.21 -2.16 -3.41
C ILE A 55 12.63 -1.76 -4.83
N LEU A 56 11.81 -0.96 -5.53
CA LEU A 56 12.11 -0.52 -6.89
C LEU A 56 12.75 0.88 -6.92
N SER A 57 13.96 0.93 -7.45
CA SER A 57 14.69 2.18 -7.71
C SER A 57 13.98 3.04 -8.75
N ALA A 58 13.86 4.34 -8.47
CA ALA A 58 13.33 5.32 -9.41
C ALA A 58 14.16 5.48 -10.68
N ARG A 59 15.44 5.10 -10.65
CA ARG A 59 16.35 5.23 -11.79
C ARG A 59 16.16 4.12 -12.82
N GLU A 60 15.60 2.99 -12.41
CA GLU A 60 15.54 1.77 -13.21
C GLU A 60 14.11 1.40 -13.57
N TRP A 61 13.14 1.78 -12.74
CA TRP A 61 11.77 1.29 -12.84
C TRP A 61 10.77 2.44 -12.90
N GLU A 62 9.91 2.38 -13.91
CA GLU A 62 8.64 3.12 -13.96
C GLU A 62 7.53 2.25 -13.35
N VAL A 63 6.81 2.78 -12.36
CA VAL A 63 5.71 2.05 -11.70
C VAL A 63 4.36 2.60 -12.16
N LYS A 64 3.54 1.74 -12.77
CA LYS A 64 2.20 2.09 -13.23
C LYS A 64 1.13 1.39 -12.40
N LEU A 65 0.16 2.15 -11.91
CA LEU A 65 -1.00 1.63 -11.19
C LEU A 65 -2.13 1.35 -12.19
N CYS A 66 -2.54 0.08 -12.28
CA CYS A 66 -3.62 -0.37 -13.17
C CYS A 66 -4.87 -0.72 -12.36
N GLY A 67 -6.06 -0.39 -12.89
CA GLY A 67 -7.32 -0.63 -12.18
C GLY A 67 -7.46 0.15 -10.86
N PHE A 68 -6.71 1.25 -10.73
CA PHE A 68 -6.69 2.10 -9.55
C PHE A 68 -7.71 3.23 -9.70
N SER A 69 -8.62 3.35 -8.73
CA SER A 69 -9.59 4.43 -8.69
C SER A 69 -9.71 5.00 -7.27
N TRP A 70 -10.30 6.19 -7.17
CA TRP A 70 -10.62 6.82 -5.89
C TRP A 70 -11.96 6.34 -5.32
N GLU A 71 -12.65 5.47 -6.05
CA GLU A 71 -13.95 4.90 -5.69
C GLU A 71 -13.73 3.73 -4.72
N GLY A 72 -13.23 4.05 -3.52
CA GLY A 72 -12.84 3.09 -2.49
C GLY A 72 -13.45 3.37 -1.11
N TRP A 73 -13.32 2.41 -0.20
CA TRP A 73 -14.02 2.32 1.10
C TRP A 73 -13.90 3.55 2.02
N LYS A 74 -15.05 4.07 2.48
CA LYS A 74 -15.23 5.24 3.38
C LYS A 74 -14.59 5.15 4.78
N ARG A 75 -14.01 4.00 5.16
CA ARG A 75 -13.40 3.77 6.49
C ARG A 75 -11.88 3.94 6.53
N HIS A 76 -11.21 4.08 5.38
CA HIS A 76 -9.77 4.32 5.33
C HIS A 76 -9.46 5.81 5.48
N SER A 77 -8.21 6.14 5.77
CA SER A 77 -7.72 7.52 5.70
C SER A 77 -7.56 7.96 4.23
N LEU A 78 -8.68 7.89 3.48
CA LEU A 78 -8.72 7.92 2.01
C LEU A 78 -8.22 9.26 1.47
N LEU A 79 -8.44 10.36 2.21
CA LEU A 79 -7.87 11.67 1.90
C LEU A 79 -6.35 11.70 2.05
N ASN A 80 -5.80 11.07 3.09
CA ASN A 80 -4.35 11.04 3.31
C ASN A 80 -3.68 10.11 2.31
N GLU A 81 -4.28 8.94 2.03
CA GLU A 81 -3.81 8.03 0.99
C GLU A 81 -3.84 8.68 -0.39
N ARG A 82 -4.92 9.41 -0.72
CA ARG A 82 -5.02 10.14 -1.98
C ARG A 82 -3.93 11.19 -2.12
N ARG A 83 -3.74 12.05 -1.10
CA ARG A 83 -2.67 13.04 -1.09
C ARG A 83 -1.29 12.39 -1.23
N TRP A 84 -1.08 11.27 -0.57
CA TRP A 84 0.17 10.51 -0.66
C TRP A 84 0.41 9.98 -2.08
N VAL A 85 -0.60 9.38 -2.72
CA VAL A 85 -0.50 8.90 -4.11
C VAL A 85 -0.27 10.07 -5.07
N GLU A 86 -1.00 11.18 -4.91
CA GLU A 86 -0.82 12.39 -5.71
C GLU A 86 0.62 12.94 -5.59
N ASP A 87 1.19 12.99 -4.38
CA ASP A 87 2.61 13.35 -4.15
C ASP A 87 3.59 12.41 -4.90
N LYS A 88 3.33 11.10 -4.89
CA LYS A 88 4.15 10.13 -5.64
C LYS A 88 3.99 10.29 -7.16
N MET A 89 2.83 10.72 -7.63
CA MET A 89 2.64 11.05 -9.04
C MET A 89 3.38 12.33 -9.42
N THR A 90 3.28 13.40 -8.63
CA THR A 90 3.97 14.67 -8.88
C THR A 90 5.49 14.51 -8.87
N SER A 91 6.03 13.66 -7.99
CA SER A 91 7.46 13.34 -7.95
C SER A 91 7.92 12.37 -9.04
N GLY A 92 7.03 11.92 -9.94
CA GLY A 92 7.35 10.98 -11.01
C GLY A 92 7.66 9.56 -10.53
N ARG A 93 7.33 9.23 -9.27
CA ARG A 93 7.57 7.88 -8.72
C ARG A 93 6.55 6.86 -9.18
N ILE A 94 5.33 7.29 -9.49
CA ILE A 94 4.25 6.46 -10.03
C ILE A 94 3.46 7.20 -11.10
N SER A 95 2.77 6.47 -11.96
CA SER A 95 1.72 7.00 -12.83
C SER A 95 0.51 6.06 -12.81
N ILE A 96 -0.67 6.55 -13.20
CA ILE A 96 -1.89 5.74 -13.31
C ILE A 96 -2.07 5.37 -14.78
N LEU A 97 -2.27 4.08 -15.05
CA LEU A 97 -2.66 3.60 -16.38
C LEU A 97 -4.19 3.59 -16.46
N VAL A 98 -4.72 4.40 -17.39
CA VAL A 98 -6.16 4.53 -17.67
C VAL A 98 -6.57 3.57 -18.77
#